data_AF-A0A3B6ASN5-F1
#
_entry.id   AF-A0A3B6ASN5-F1
#
_cell.length_a   1.000
_cell.length_b   1.000
_cell.length_c   1.000
_cell.angle_alpha   90.00
_cell.angle_beta   90.00
_cell.angle_gamma   90.00
#
_symmetry.space_group_name_H-M   'P 1'
#
loop_
_entity.id
_entity.type
_entity.pdbx_description
1 polymer ?
#
loop_
_entity_poly.entity_id
_entity_poly.type
_entity_poly.pdbx_seq_one_letter_code
_entity_poly.pdbx_strand_id
1 'polypeptide(L)'
;MSTPADGAAYWLRWQVFVCGALIAVPTALAAALLPRLRRSVAPLRATDLWLPCWPRLHPGCLLGYRAFALAAAAALLVRDIVPHGPRVFFFYTQWTFLLVTIYFAVATAISAHGCWSYSKKSLRKTDEYGDVENRDLSTSISGERKNDEKDKMASYYEQIANEKRAAFWGRCMQIIYQASAGATMLTDVTFWGLLVPFFYRDKFGLSMVTDGMHSVNAVLLLIDTLLNNMPFPWYRIAFFVFWSCSYVTFQWVIHASGALSWWPYPFLDLASPGAPLWYLAMAVAHVPCFSAYWLVVKAKRAYFPRMFPQAYVRTS
;
A
#
# COMPACT_ATOMS: atom_id res chain seq x y z
N MET A 1 16.46 17.51 34.28
CA MET A 1 17.22 16.29 33.95
C MET A 1 16.62 15.15 34.77
N SER A 2 15.88 14.25 34.13
CA SER A 2 15.46 12.99 34.75
C SER A 2 16.69 12.12 34.98
N THR A 3 16.80 11.48 36.15
CA THR A 3 17.93 10.59 36.41
C THR A 3 17.83 9.35 35.51
N PRO A 4 18.94 8.68 35.16
CA PRO A 4 18.90 7.41 34.43
C PRO A 4 18.05 6.34 35.16
N ALA A 5 17.98 6.41 36.49
CA ALA A 5 17.14 5.56 37.33
C ALA A 5 15.64 5.81 37.10
N ASP A 6 15.21 7.07 36.91
CA ASP A 6 13.83 7.42 36.57
C ASP A 6 13.43 6.87 35.19
N GLY A 7 14.39 6.89 34.24
CA GLY A 7 14.22 6.32 32.91
C GLY A 7 14.07 4.80 32.93
N ALA A 8 14.93 4.09 33.68
CA ALA A 8 14.84 2.64 33.80
C ALA A 8 13.56 2.19 34.54
N ALA A 9 13.19 2.88 35.62
CA ALA A 9 11.97 2.59 36.36
C ALA A 9 10.69 2.76 35.50
N TYR A 10 10.69 3.71 34.56
CA TYR A 10 9.59 3.87 33.60
C TYR A 10 9.37 2.63 32.74
N TRP A 11 10.44 2.05 32.18
CA TRP A 11 10.35 0.88 31.29
C TRP A 11 10.10 -0.45 32.02
N LEU A 12 10.31 -0.49 33.33
CA LEU A 12 10.01 -1.66 34.19
C LEU A 12 8.56 -1.69 34.69
N ARG A 13 7.74 -0.71 34.30
CA ARG A 13 6.32 -0.66 34.65
C ARG A 13 5.56 -1.84 34.05
N TRP A 14 4.59 -2.38 34.79
CA TRP A 14 3.76 -3.50 34.32
C TRP A 14 3.01 -3.17 33.01
N GLN A 15 2.64 -1.89 32.82
CA GLN A 15 2.02 -1.38 31.60
C GLN A 15 2.87 -1.66 30.36
N VAL A 16 4.19 -1.56 30.45
CA VAL A 16 5.12 -1.80 29.33
C VAL A 16 5.03 -3.26 28.90
N PHE A 17 4.99 -4.21 29.83
CA PHE A 17 4.89 -5.63 29.50
C PHE A 17 3.53 -5.98 28.88
N VAL A 18 2.44 -5.42 29.40
CA VAL A 18 1.09 -5.66 28.87
C VAL A 18 0.94 -5.03 27.48
N CYS A 19 1.33 -3.76 27.30
CA CYS A 19 1.32 -3.11 25.99
C CYS A 19 2.26 -3.81 25.01
N GLY A 20 3.41 -4.29 25.48
CA GLY A 20 4.36 -5.08 24.68
C GLY A 20 3.74 -6.38 24.18
N ALA A 21 3.01 -7.10 25.04
CA ALA A 21 2.26 -8.29 24.64
C ALA A 21 1.15 -7.95 23.62
N LEU A 22 0.46 -6.81 23.79
CA LEU A 22 -0.56 -6.32 22.84
C LEU A 22 0.02 -5.95 21.47
N ILE A 23 1.33 -5.68 21.36
CA ILE A 23 2.03 -5.48 20.08
C ILE A 23 2.51 -6.83 19.52
N ALA A 24 3.16 -7.64 20.38
CA ALA A 24 3.84 -8.86 19.97
C ALA A 24 2.86 -9.98 19.57
N VAL A 25 1.76 -10.16 20.31
CA VAL A 25 0.80 -11.25 20.05
C VAL A 25 0.09 -11.10 18.70
N PRO A 26 -0.49 -9.93 18.33
CA PRO A 26 -1.08 -9.75 16.99
C PRO A 26 -0.04 -9.90 15.88
N THR A 27 1.19 -9.43 16.10
CA THR A 27 2.31 -9.59 15.16
C THR A 27 2.64 -11.07 14.93
N ALA A 28 2.80 -11.84 16.01
CA ALA A 28 3.09 -13.27 15.95
C ALA A 28 1.93 -14.05 15.29
N LEU A 29 0.69 -13.74 15.64
CA LEU A 29 -0.50 -14.35 15.04
C LEU A 29 -0.61 -14.04 13.55
N ALA A 30 -0.41 -12.77 13.17
CA ALA A 30 -0.38 -12.35 11.77
C ALA A 30 0.69 -13.11 10.98
N ALA A 31 1.90 -13.25 11.53
CA ALA A 31 3.00 -13.98 10.91
C ALA A 31 2.69 -15.48 10.77
N ALA A 32 2.11 -16.10 11.80
CA ALA A 32 1.78 -17.52 11.81
C ALA A 32 0.65 -17.89 10.84
N LEU A 33 -0.35 -17.02 10.67
CA LEU A 33 -1.50 -17.27 9.79
C LEU A 33 -1.20 -16.95 8.32
N LEU A 34 -0.23 -16.06 8.05
CA LEU A 34 0.07 -15.57 6.71
C LEU A 34 0.37 -16.68 5.68
N PRO A 35 1.17 -17.73 5.99
CA PRO A 35 1.43 -18.81 5.04
C PRO A 35 0.18 -19.62 4.69
N ARG A 36 -0.71 -19.85 5.67
CA ARG A 36 -1.96 -20.60 5.48
C ARG A 36 -2.93 -19.81 4.60
N LEU A 37 -3.11 -18.53 4.91
CA LEU A 37 -4.00 -17.62 4.19
C LEU A 37 -3.50 -17.31 2.77
N ARG A 38 -2.18 -17.39 2.52
CA ARG A 38 -1.60 -17.26 1.18
C ARG A 38 -1.92 -18.44 0.27
N ARG A 39 -2.02 -19.67 0.80
CA ARG A 39 -2.27 -20.88 -0.01
C ARG A 39 -3.71 -20.97 -0.53
N SER A 40 -4.66 -20.32 0.14
CA SER A 40 -6.08 -20.38 -0.18
C SER A 40 -6.54 -19.38 -1.25
N VAL A 41 -5.62 -18.71 -1.95
CA VAL A 41 -5.94 -17.53 -2.77
C VAL A 41 -5.57 -17.75 -4.22
N ALA A 42 -6.50 -17.45 -5.13
CA ALA A 42 -6.30 -17.51 -6.56
C ALA A 42 -5.10 -16.63 -6.99
N PRO A 43 -4.31 -17.07 -7.99
CA PRO A 43 -3.17 -16.31 -8.48
C PRO A 43 -3.61 -14.94 -9.00
N LEU A 44 -2.85 -13.89 -8.64
CA LEU A 44 -3.01 -12.56 -9.22
C LEU A 44 -2.82 -12.61 -10.73
N ARG A 45 -3.77 -12.08 -11.50
CA ARG A 45 -3.52 -11.81 -12.91
C ARG A 45 -2.72 -10.51 -13.02
N ALA A 46 -1.60 -10.54 -13.73
CA ALA A 46 -0.75 -9.37 -13.93
C ALA A 46 -1.49 -8.20 -14.61
N THR A 47 -2.53 -8.50 -15.40
CA THR A 47 -3.40 -7.53 -16.06
C THR A 47 -4.21 -6.67 -15.07
N ASP A 48 -4.59 -7.22 -13.92
CA ASP A 48 -5.43 -6.51 -12.93
C ASP A 48 -4.69 -5.36 -12.23
N LEU A 49 -3.36 -5.30 -12.39
CA LEU A 49 -2.49 -4.31 -11.75
C LEU A 49 -2.40 -3.01 -12.53
N TRP A 50 -2.52 -3.06 -13.87
CA TRP A 50 -2.25 -1.92 -14.75
C TRP A 50 -3.36 -1.65 -15.78
N LEU A 51 -4.33 -2.55 -15.98
CA LEU A 51 -5.53 -2.21 -16.75
C LEU A 51 -6.54 -1.47 -15.89
N PRO A 52 -7.19 -0.42 -16.44
CA PRO A 52 -8.38 0.16 -15.85
C PRO A 52 -9.52 -0.87 -15.79
N CYS A 53 -10.40 -0.76 -14.79
CA CYS A 53 -11.65 -1.54 -14.73
C CYS A 53 -12.72 -1.07 -15.73
N TRP A 54 -12.42 -0.02 -16.49
CA TRP A 54 -13.27 0.58 -17.52
C TRP A 54 -12.68 0.25 -18.90
N PRO A 55 -13.27 -0.67 -19.69
CA PRO A 55 -12.68 -1.13 -20.96
C PRO A 55 -12.44 -0.02 -21.99
N ARG A 56 -13.21 1.07 -21.90
CA ARG A 56 -13.10 2.24 -22.79
C ARG A 56 -12.04 3.24 -22.35
N LEU A 57 -11.47 3.07 -21.15
CA LEU A 57 -10.43 3.96 -20.64
C LEU A 57 -9.07 3.43 -21.09
N HIS A 58 -8.28 4.25 -21.77
CA HIS A 58 -6.96 3.85 -22.23
C HIS A 58 -6.06 3.53 -21.01
N PRO A 59 -5.21 2.48 -21.05
CA PRO A 59 -4.29 2.17 -19.95
C PRO A 59 -3.40 3.35 -19.52
N GLY A 60 -3.09 4.24 -20.47
CA GLY A 60 -2.37 5.49 -20.23
C GLY A 60 -3.09 6.47 -19.28
N CYS A 61 -4.42 6.45 -19.18
CA CYS A 61 -5.16 7.32 -18.25
C CYS A 61 -4.92 6.90 -16.78
N LEU A 62 -4.91 5.60 -16.50
CA LEU A 62 -4.57 5.08 -15.17
C LEU A 62 -3.11 5.38 -14.82
N LEU A 63 -2.19 5.26 -15.78
CA LEU A 63 -0.80 5.67 -15.61
C LEU A 63 -0.69 7.16 -15.29
N GLY A 64 -1.35 8.02 -16.07
CA GLY A 64 -1.34 9.47 -15.87
C GLY A 64 -1.88 9.86 -14.49
N TYR A 65 -2.97 9.24 -14.05
CA TYR A 65 -3.49 9.44 -12.70
C TYR A 65 -2.50 9.01 -11.62
N ARG A 66 -1.87 7.83 -11.74
CA ARG A 66 -0.89 7.35 -10.76
C ARG A 66 0.35 8.23 -10.69
N ALA A 67 0.83 8.72 -11.83
CA ALA A 67 1.93 9.68 -11.88
C ALA A 67 1.57 11.02 -11.21
N PHE A 68 0.36 11.52 -11.45
CA PHE A 68 -0.16 12.70 -10.77
C PHE A 68 -0.26 12.49 -9.25
N ALA A 69 -0.85 11.36 -8.82
CA ALA A 69 -0.98 11.03 -7.41
C ALA A 69 0.39 10.86 -6.72
N LEU A 70 1.37 10.25 -7.41
CA LEU A 70 2.76 10.19 -6.95
C LEU A 70 3.35 11.58 -6.76
N ALA A 71 3.25 12.44 -7.78
CA ALA A 71 3.78 13.80 -7.72
C ALA A 71 3.13 14.62 -6.59
N ALA A 72 1.81 14.52 -6.44
CA ALA A 72 1.08 15.17 -5.37
C ALA A 72 1.52 14.67 -3.98
N ALA A 73 1.52 13.35 -3.75
CA ALA A 73 1.92 12.76 -2.47
C ALA A 73 3.38 13.09 -2.11
N ALA A 74 4.29 13.01 -3.08
CA ALA A 74 5.69 13.37 -2.89
C ALA A 74 5.87 14.86 -2.60
N ALA A 75 5.15 15.75 -3.31
CA ALA A 75 5.23 17.19 -3.08
C ALA A 75 4.73 17.56 -1.67
N LEU A 76 3.66 16.94 -1.18
CA LEU A 76 3.17 17.17 0.18
C LEU A 76 4.17 16.65 1.23
N LEU A 77 4.74 15.46 1.02
CA LEU A 77 5.76 14.92 1.92
C LEU A 77 7.02 15.81 1.97
N VAL A 78 7.49 16.29 0.82
CA VAL A 78 8.63 17.22 0.74
C VAL A 78 8.30 18.55 1.40
N ARG A 79 7.10 19.09 1.16
CA ARG A 79 6.63 20.34 1.79
C ARG A 79 6.67 20.26 3.31
N ASP A 80 6.39 19.10 3.89
CA ASP A 80 6.43 18.91 5.34
C ASP A 80 7.87 18.72 5.86
N ILE A 81 8.69 17.94 5.15
CA ILE A 81 10.07 17.62 5.55
C ILE A 81 11.01 18.83 5.45
N VAL A 82 10.90 19.66 4.40
CA VAL A 82 11.82 20.79 4.16
C VAL A 82 11.87 21.78 5.35
N PRO A 83 10.74 22.28 5.89
CA PRO A 83 10.74 23.22 7.00
C PRO A 83 10.98 22.57 8.38
N HIS A 84 10.52 21.33 8.60
CA HIS A 84 10.53 20.70 9.93
C HIS A 84 11.63 19.64 10.12
N GLY A 85 12.31 19.27 9.04
CA GLY A 85 13.34 18.23 9.03
C GLY A 85 12.78 16.81 9.23
N PRO A 86 13.65 15.81 9.49
CA PRO A 86 13.24 14.40 9.65
C PRO A 86 12.38 14.12 10.89
N ARG A 87 12.25 15.10 11.80
CA ARG A 87 11.43 14.97 13.03
C ARG A 87 9.95 14.77 12.73
N VAL A 88 9.47 15.15 11.54
CA VAL A 88 8.09 14.90 11.11
C VAL A 88 7.74 13.41 11.16
N PHE A 89 8.72 12.52 10.94
CA PHE A 89 8.52 11.06 11.01
C PHE A 89 8.28 10.52 12.42
N PHE A 90 8.27 11.36 13.45
CA PHE A 90 7.73 10.97 14.77
C PHE A 90 6.20 10.83 14.73
N PHE A 91 5.50 11.40 13.75
CA PHE A 91 4.06 11.25 13.61
C PHE A 91 3.69 10.13 12.64
N TYR A 92 2.66 9.35 13.00
CA TYR A 92 2.15 8.25 12.18
C TYR A 92 1.52 8.73 10.86
N THR A 93 1.01 9.95 10.83
CA THR A 93 0.52 10.61 9.61
C THR A 93 1.59 10.62 8.52
N GLN A 94 2.84 10.92 8.89
CA GLN A 94 3.98 10.98 7.96
C GLN A 94 4.44 9.60 7.50
N TRP A 95 4.36 8.60 8.38
CA TRP A 95 4.52 7.19 7.97
C TRP A 95 3.49 6.81 6.92
N THR A 96 2.23 7.19 7.11
CA THR A 96 1.15 6.92 6.15
C THR A 96 1.38 7.64 4.81
N PHE A 97 1.79 8.91 4.82
CA PHE A 97 2.17 9.64 3.61
C PHE A 97 3.32 8.97 2.86
N LEU A 98 4.36 8.54 3.56
CA LEU A 98 5.48 7.81 2.97
C LEU A 98 5.01 6.50 2.33
N LEU A 99 4.18 5.73 3.04
CA LEU A 99 3.65 4.46 2.54
C LEU A 99 2.79 4.65 1.28
N VAL A 100 1.94 5.68 1.24
CA VAL A 100 1.12 6.05 0.08
C VAL A 100 2.00 6.54 -1.09
N THR A 101 3.05 7.30 -0.81
CA THR A 101 4.01 7.74 -1.83
C THR A 101 4.74 6.53 -2.44
N ILE A 102 5.20 5.60 -1.62
CA ILE A 102 5.83 4.34 -2.08
C ILE A 102 4.83 3.52 -2.91
N TYR A 103 3.57 3.44 -2.47
CA TYR A 103 2.52 2.78 -3.24
C TYR A 103 2.42 3.35 -4.65
N PHE A 104 2.22 4.67 -4.78
CA PHE A 104 2.07 5.31 -6.08
C PHE A 104 3.34 5.25 -6.93
N ALA A 105 4.53 5.22 -6.32
CA ALA A 105 5.78 5.01 -7.04
C ALA A 105 5.83 3.62 -7.70
N VAL A 106 5.55 2.58 -6.92
CA VAL A 106 5.49 1.19 -7.42
C VAL A 106 4.37 1.03 -8.45
N ALA A 107 3.19 1.60 -8.18
CA ALA A 107 2.02 1.55 -9.06
C ALA A 107 2.30 2.22 -10.41
N THR A 108 2.97 3.38 -10.40
CA THR A 108 3.37 4.12 -11.61
C THR A 108 4.38 3.32 -12.42
N ALA A 109 5.41 2.76 -11.77
CA ALA A 109 6.42 1.94 -12.45
C ALA A 109 5.81 0.70 -13.12
N ILE A 110 4.92 -0.01 -12.41
CA ILE A 110 4.22 -1.19 -12.95
C ILE A 110 3.27 -0.79 -14.10
N SER A 111 2.52 0.31 -13.95
CA SER A 111 1.66 0.84 -15.01
C SER A 111 2.45 1.25 -16.25
N ALA A 112 3.59 1.91 -16.08
CA ALA A 112 4.44 2.34 -17.19
C ALA A 112 5.01 1.13 -17.93
N HIS A 113 5.53 0.14 -17.20
CA HIS A 113 6.00 -1.11 -17.79
C HIS A 113 4.88 -1.88 -18.51
N GLY A 114 3.68 -1.94 -17.93
CA GLY A 114 2.51 -2.57 -18.55
C GLY A 114 2.08 -1.87 -19.85
N CYS A 115 1.99 -0.53 -19.84
CA CYS A 115 1.65 0.26 -21.02
C CYS A 115 2.73 0.14 -22.12
N TRP A 116 4.00 0.14 -21.74
CA TRP A 116 5.13 -0.05 -22.66
C TRP A 116 5.08 -1.42 -23.33
N SER A 117 4.87 -2.49 -22.55
CA SER A 117 4.75 -3.85 -23.08
C SER A 117 3.54 -4.01 -24.00
N TYR A 118 2.42 -3.37 -23.67
CA TYR A 118 1.22 -3.37 -24.51
C TYR A 118 1.47 -2.67 -25.85
N SER A 119 2.08 -1.47 -25.83
CA SER A 119 2.43 -0.72 -27.04
C SER A 119 3.38 -1.51 -27.94
N LYS A 120 4.44 -2.10 -27.37
CA LYS A 120 5.40 -2.92 -28.13
C LYS A 120 4.75 -4.15 -28.79
N LYS A 121 3.79 -4.80 -28.12
CA LYS A 121 3.03 -5.93 -28.68
C LYS A 121 2.07 -5.50 -29.79
N SER A 122 1.46 -4.33 -29.67
CA SER A 122 0.63 -3.77 -30.73
C SER A 122 1.46 -3.46 -31.98
N LEU A 123 2.63 -2.84 -31.79
CA LEU A 123 3.55 -2.51 -32.88
C LEU A 123 4.04 -3.77 -33.61
N ARG A 124 4.46 -4.80 -32.87
CA ARG A 124 4.93 -6.07 -33.45
C ARG A 124 3.86 -6.81 -34.26
N LYS A 125 2.58 -6.71 -33.86
CA LYS A 125 1.46 -7.29 -34.62
C LYS A 125 1.20 -6.54 -35.94
N THR A 126 1.39 -5.22 -35.95
CA THR A 126 1.29 -4.42 -37.17
C THR A 126 2.43 -4.76 -38.12
N ASP A 127 3.65 -4.93 -37.60
CA ASP A 127 4.83 -5.31 -38.40
C ASP A 127 4.70 -6.73 -38.96
N GLU A 128 4.26 -7.72 -38.16
CA GLU A 128 4.03 -9.10 -38.65
C GLU A 128 2.97 -9.16 -39.77
N TYR A 129 1.92 -8.34 -39.73
CA TYR A 129 0.93 -8.28 -40.81
C TYR A 129 1.50 -7.67 -42.10
N GLY A 130 2.43 -6.71 -41.99
CA GLY A 130 3.13 -6.14 -43.14
C GLY A 130 4.25 -7.03 -43.70
N ASP A 131 4.86 -7.88 -42.87
CA ASP A 131 6.00 -8.72 -43.25
C ASP A 131 5.56 -10.08 -43.84
N VAL A 132 4.34 -10.55 -43.51
CA VAL A 132 3.72 -11.74 -44.15
C VAL A 132 3.50 -11.53 -45.66
N GLU A 133 3.34 -10.28 -46.12
CA GLU A 133 3.23 -9.96 -47.55
C GLU A 133 4.56 -10.16 -48.32
N ASN A 134 5.71 -10.16 -47.63
CA ASN A 134 7.05 -10.29 -48.25
C ASN A 134 7.71 -11.66 -48.05
N ARG A 135 7.11 -12.58 -47.27
CA ARG A 135 7.78 -13.80 -46.79
C ARG A 135 7.58 -15.05 -47.65
N ASP A 136 6.84 -14.95 -48.76
CA ASP A 136 6.64 -16.06 -49.71
C ASP A 136 7.88 -16.41 -50.55
N LEU A 137 9.00 -15.69 -50.39
CA LEU A 137 10.21 -15.90 -51.20
C LEU A 137 11.48 -16.06 -50.35
N SER A 138 11.60 -17.18 -49.64
CA SER A 138 12.87 -17.93 -49.45
C SER A 138 12.82 -18.81 -48.21
N THR A 139 12.87 -20.13 -48.39
CA THR A 139 13.13 -21.08 -47.30
C THR A 139 14.22 -22.03 -47.73
N SER A 140 15.36 -22.02 -47.04
CA SER A 140 16.35 -23.10 -47.10
C SER A 140 16.73 -23.50 -45.68
N ILE A 141 16.63 -24.80 -45.40
CA ILE A 141 16.71 -25.43 -44.07
C ILE A 141 17.98 -26.28 -44.02
N SER A 142 18.78 -26.19 -42.95
CA SER A 142 19.25 -27.38 -42.18
C SER A 142 20.32 -27.13 -41.11
N GLY A 143 20.90 -25.93 -40.94
CA GLY A 143 21.87 -25.65 -39.87
C GLY A 143 21.29 -25.09 -38.55
N GLU A 144 20.14 -24.42 -38.61
CA GLU A 144 19.61 -23.60 -37.50
C GLU A 144 18.98 -24.39 -36.34
N ARG A 145 18.53 -25.64 -36.54
CA ARG A 145 17.66 -26.33 -35.56
C ARG A 145 18.26 -26.49 -34.16
N LYS A 146 19.59 -26.72 -34.03
CA LYS A 146 20.24 -26.91 -32.72
C LYS A 146 20.49 -25.61 -31.95
N ASN A 147 20.78 -24.51 -32.65
CA ASN A 147 20.89 -23.20 -32.01
C ASN A 147 19.50 -22.65 -31.68
N ASP A 148 18.53 -22.86 -32.57
CA ASP A 148 17.13 -22.47 -32.38
C ASP A 148 16.47 -23.18 -31.18
N GLU A 149 16.80 -24.46 -30.91
CA GLU A 149 16.33 -25.15 -29.69
C GLU A 149 16.96 -24.61 -28.39
N LYS A 150 18.26 -24.28 -28.41
CA LYS A 150 18.94 -23.66 -27.25
C LYS A 150 18.43 -22.25 -26.98
N ASP A 151 18.23 -21.46 -28.02
CA ASP A 151 17.69 -20.09 -27.93
C ASP A 151 16.22 -20.08 -27.52
N LYS A 152 15.41 -21.02 -28.01
CA LYS A 152 14.02 -21.23 -27.54
C LYS A 152 13.97 -21.62 -26.07
N MET A 153 14.86 -22.51 -25.63
CA MET A 153 14.92 -22.92 -24.23
C MET A 153 15.38 -21.76 -23.33
N ALA A 154 16.40 -21.00 -23.72
CA ALA A 154 16.84 -19.80 -23.00
C ALA A 154 15.73 -18.74 -22.92
N SER A 155 15.05 -18.46 -24.04
CA SER A 155 13.90 -17.56 -24.13
C SER A 155 12.73 -18.01 -23.23
N TYR A 156 12.46 -19.31 -23.17
CA TYR A 156 11.43 -19.87 -22.28
C TYR A 156 11.77 -19.69 -20.80
N TYR A 157 13.02 -19.94 -20.41
CA TYR A 157 13.48 -19.69 -19.03
C TYR A 157 13.46 -18.20 -18.68
N GLU A 158 13.83 -17.32 -19.60
CA GLU A 158 13.78 -15.87 -19.43
C GLU A 158 12.33 -15.39 -19.29
N GLN A 159 11.41 -15.94 -20.08
CA GLN A 159 9.98 -15.67 -19.96
C GLN A 159 9.43 -16.11 -18.60
N ILE A 160 9.75 -17.32 -18.13
CA ILE A 160 9.36 -17.80 -16.80
C ILE A 160 9.92 -16.90 -15.69
N ALA A 161 11.20 -16.50 -15.79
CA ALA A 161 11.83 -15.62 -14.82
C ALA A 161 11.15 -14.25 -14.78
N ASN A 162 10.81 -13.69 -15.94
CA ASN A 162 10.13 -12.42 -16.06
C ASN A 162 8.69 -12.48 -15.52
N GLU A 163 7.95 -13.56 -15.80
CA GLU A 163 6.62 -13.80 -15.23
C GLU A 163 6.65 -13.93 -13.70
N LYS A 164 7.62 -14.66 -13.14
CA LYS A 164 7.83 -14.76 -11.69
C LYS A 164 8.15 -13.40 -11.08
N ARG A 165 8.99 -12.59 -11.73
CA ARG A 165 9.33 -11.23 -11.30
C ARG A 165 8.10 -10.32 -11.33
N ALA A 166 7.33 -10.32 -12.41
CA ALA A 166 6.09 -9.55 -12.52
C ALA A 166 5.06 -9.97 -11.45
N ALA A 167 4.92 -11.27 -11.18
CA ALA A 167 4.06 -11.78 -10.12
C ALA A 167 4.53 -11.34 -8.72
N PHE A 168 5.84 -11.27 -8.48
CA PHE A 168 6.41 -10.74 -7.25
C PHE A 168 6.09 -9.25 -7.08
N TRP A 169 6.39 -8.42 -8.08
CA TRP A 169 6.10 -6.98 -8.03
C TRP A 169 4.61 -6.70 -7.88
N GLY A 170 3.75 -7.47 -8.54
CA GLY A 170 2.31 -7.40 -8.37
C GLY A 170 1.83 -7.71 -6.96
N ARG A 171 2.42 -8.72 -6.31
CA ARG A 171 2.14 -9.01 -4.89
C ARG A 171 2.60 -7.88 -3.99
N CYS A 172 3.82 -7.36 -4.19
CA CYS A 172 4.34 -6.24 -3.42
C CYS A 172 3.44 -5.00 -3.53
N MET A 173 3.06 -4.62 -4.75
CA MET A 173 2.15 -3.50 -5.00
C MET A 173 0.84 -3.64 -4.23
N GLN A 174 0.22 -4.82 -4.25
CA GLN A 174 -1.04 -5.02 -3.55
C GLN A 174 -0.90 -5.06 -2.03
N ILE A 175 0.23 -5.57 -1.51
CA ILE A 175 0.51 -5.55 -0.08
C ILE A 175 0.63 -4.09 0.39
N ILE A 176 1.41 -3.29 -0.33
CA ILE A 176 1.60 -1.87 -0.01
C ILE A 176 0.26 -1.15 -0.11
N TYR A 177 -0.49 -1.32 -1.21
CA TYR A 177 -1.82 -0.73 -1.39
C TYR A 177 -2.78 -0.98 -0.21
N GLN A 178 -2.83 -2.22 0.29
CA GLN A 178 -3.76 -2.59 1.37
C GLN A 178 -3.29 -2.11 2.74
N ALA A 179 -1.97 -2.12 2.97
CA ALA A 179 -1.39 -1.48 4.14
C ALA A 179 -1.66 0.04 4.12
N SER A 180 -1.48 0.69 2.97
CA SER A 180 -1.81 2.11 2.77
C SER A 180 -3.28 2.39 3.02
N ALA A 181 -4.20 1.58 2.47
CA ALA A 181 -5.63 1.74 2.66
C ALA A 181 -6.03 1.65 4.15
N GLY A 182 -5.55 0.62 4.86
CA GLY A 182 -5.78 0.48 6.30
C GLY A 182 -5.17 1.62 7.12
N ALA A 183 -3.92 1.98 6.84
CA ALA A 183 -3.21 3.06 7.56
C ALA A 183 -3.86 4.42 7.35
N THR A 184 -4.31 4.72 6.13
CA THR A 184 -5.04 5.95 5.81
C THR A 184 -6.38 6.00 6.54
N MET A 185 -7.18 4.93 6.52
CA MET A 185 -8.44 4.89 7.29
C MET A 185 -8.22 5.05 8.78
N LEU A 186 -7.20 4.38 9.34
CA LEU A 186 -6.87 4.54 10.75
C LEU A 186 -6.44 5.97 11.07
N THR A 187 -5.64 6.59 10.20
CA THR A 187 -5.18 7.97 10.39
C THR A 187 -6.35 8.94 10.39
N ASP A 188 -7.22 8.89 9.36
CA ASP A 188 -8.38 9.77 9.24
C ASP A 188 -9.37 9.56 10.39
N VAL A 189 -9.73 8.30 10.70
CA VAL A 189 -10.68 7.99 11.78
C VAL A 189 -10.13 8.42 13.14
N THR A 190 -8.84 8.17 13.41
CA THR A 190 -8.22 8.58 14.68
C THR A 190 -8.11 10.10 14.75
N PHE A 191 -7.75 10.78 13.67
CA PHE A 191 -7.65 12.23 13.68
C PHE A 191 -9.01 12.89 13.87
N TRP A 192 -9.96 12.61 12.97
CA TRP A 192 -11.27 13.26 12.97
C TRP A 192 -12.19 12.76 14.09
N GLY A 193 -12.12 11.47 14.44
CA GLY A 193 -13.01 10.85 15.42
C GLY A 193 -12.49 10.86 16.85
N LEU A 194 -11.17 10.94 17.05
CA LEU A 194 -10.55 10.90 18.39
C LEU A 194 -9.77 12.20 18.71
N LEU A 195 -8.79 12.57 17.90
CA LEU A 195 -7.89 13.67 18.23
C LEU A 195 -8.59 15.04 18.20
N VAL A 196 -9.32 15.33 17.14
CA VAL A 196 -10.06 16.60 16.98
C VAL A 196 -11.09 16.83 18.11
N PRO A 197 -12.05 15.92 18.35
CA PRO A 197 -13.11 16.17 19.33
C PRO A 197 -12.63 16.13 20.80
N PHE A 198 -11.62 15.31 21.12
CA PHE A 198 -11.21 15.09 22.51
C PHE A 198 -9.90 15.77 22.92
N PHE A 199 -9.00 16.06 21.97
CA PHE A 199 -7.66 16.58 22.27
C PHE A 199 -7.36 17.95 21.64
N TYR A 200 -8.05 18.35 20.56
CA TYR A 200 -7.76 19.58 19.82
C TYR A 200 -8.96 20.54 19.65
N ARG A 201 -9.98 20.41 20.51
CA ARG A 201 -11.24 21.18 20.45
C ARG A 201 -11.04 22.70 20.34
N ASP A 202 -9.99 23.24 20.97
CA ASP A 202 -9.74 24.68 21.04
C ASP A 202 -8.80 25.23 19.95
N LYS A 203 -8.27 24.37 19.06
CA LYS A 203 -7.32 24.74 17.98
C LYS A 203 -7.91 24.68 16.57
N PHE A 204 -9.24 24.64 16.46
CA PHE A 204 -10.03 24.25 15.28
C PHE A 204 -9.90 25.11 14.01
N GLY A 205 -9.23 26.28 14.04
CA GLY A 205 -9.34 27.31 13.00
C GLY A 205 -8.37 27.19 11.82
N LEU A 206 -7.08 27.49 12.03
CA LEU A 206 -6.08 27.54 10.94
C LEU A 206 -5.33 26.24 10.72
N SER A 207 -5.27 25.36 11.73
CA SER A 207 -4.51 24.11 11.63
C SER A 207 -5.27 23.02 10.86
N MET A 208 -6.59 23.14 10.65
CA MET A 208 -7.39 22.12 9.96
C MET A 208 -6.93 21.82 8.52
N VAL A 209 -6.54 22.83 7.75
CA VAL A 209 -6.12 22.65 6.35
C VAL A 209 -4.73 22.02 6.27
N THR A 210 -3.84 22.36 7.21
CA THR A 210 -2.46 21.85 7.27
C THR A 210 -2.40 20.48 7.93
N ASP A 211 -3.11 20.30 9.04
CA ASP A 211 -3.15 19.05 9.80
C ASP A 211 -4.04 18.01 9.10
N GLY A 212 -5.12 18.44 8.41
CA GLY A 212 -6.06 17.59 7.67
C GLY A 212 -5.54 17.07 6.33
N MET A 213 -4.31 17.44 5.93
CA MET A 213 -3.69 17.03 4.66
C MET A 213 -3.63 15.50 4.49
N HIS A 214 -3.59 14.74 5.59
CA HIS A 214 -3.63 13.28 5.57
C HIS A 214 -4.89 12.72 4.87
N SER A 215 -6.02 13.45 4.88
CA SER A 215 -7.24 13.05 4.17
C SER A 215 -7.05 13.02 2.65
N VAL A 216 -6.06 13.74 2.11
CA VAL A 216 -5.68 13.66 0.68
C VAL A 216 -5.24 12.25 0.32
N ASN A 217 -4.59 11.51 1.23
CA ASN A 217 -4.23 10.11 1.00
C ASN A 217 -5.47 9.24 0.76
N ALA A 218 -6.55 9.48 1.50
CA ALA A 218 -7.81 8.74 1.33
C ALA A 218 -8.39 9.02 -0.05
N VAL A 219 -8.45 10.29 -0.45
CA VAL A 219 -8.95 10.70 -1.77
C VAL A 219 -8.12 10.07 -2.89
N LEU A 220 -6.79 10.14 -2.81
CA LEU A 220 -5.90 9.56 -3.82
C LEU A 220 -6.09 8.03 -3.94
N LEU A 221 -6.10 7.31 -2.81
CA LEU A 221 -6.31 5.87 -2.83
C LEU A 221 -7.70 5.48 -3.34
N LEU A 222 -8.75 6.22 -2.95
CA LEU A 222 -10.11 5.95 -3.40
C LEU A 222 -10.28 6.16 -4.90
N ILE A 223 -9.73 7.24 -5.46
CA ILE A 223 -9.77 7.45 -6.92
C ILE A 223 -8.98 6.36 -7.65
N ASP A 224 -7.77 5.98 -7.19
CA ASP A 224 -7.05 4.85 -7.79
C ASP A 224 -7.89 3.58 -7.73
N THR A 225 -8.56 3.33 -6.59
CA THR A 225 -9.46 2.20 -6.40
C THR A 225 -10.64 2.22 -7.35
N LEU A 226 -11.20 3.39 -7.67
CA LEU A 226 -12.28 3.51 -8.64
C LEU A 226 -11.81 3.19 -10.07
N LEU A 227 -10.55 3.48 -10.39
CA LEU A 227 -9.97 3.29 -11.72
C LEU A 227 -9.36 1.89 -11.94
N ASN A 228 -8.79 1.27 -10.91
CA ASN A 228 -8.08 -0.02 -11.02
C ASN A 228 -9.00 -1.24 -10.75
N ASN A 229 -8.54 -2.46 -11.08
CA ASN A 229 -9.29 -3.70 -10.81
C ASN A 229 -8.67 -4.59 -9.71
N MET A 230 -7.82 -4.02 -8.85
CA MET A 230 -7.04 -4.82 -7.92
C MET A 230 -7.92 -5.51 -6.85
N PRO A 231 -7.67 -6.79 -6.53
CA PRO A 231 -8.30 -7.47 -5.42
C PRO A 231 -7.85 -6.93 -4.06
N PHE A 232 -8.82 -6.85 -3.15
CA PHE A 232 -8.65 -6.49 -1.75
C PHE A 232 -9.06 -7.66 -0.83
N PRO A 233 -8.27 -8.75 -0.78
CA PRO A 233 -8.56 -9.87 0.11
C PRO A 233 -8.37 -9.51 1.58
N TRP A 234 -9.25 -10.03 2.43
CA TRP A 234 -9.30 -9.67 3.85
C TRP A 234 -8.05 -10.02 4.64
N TYR A 235 -7.44 -11.18 4.36
CA TYR A 235 -6.32 -11.74 5.14
C TYR A 235 -5.08 -10.85 5.20
N ARG A 236 -4.97 -9.88 4.29
CA ARG A 236 -3.82 -8.97 4.21
C ARG A 236 -3.89 -7.81 5.19
N ILE A 237 -4.94 -7.74 6.00
CA ILE A 237 -4.95 -6.93 7.24
C ILE A 237 -3.69 -7.18 8.09
N ALA A 238 -3.11 -8.39 8.03
CA ALA A 238 -1.82 -8.71 8.64
C ALA A 238 -0.70 -7.71 8.32
N PHE A 239 -0.60 -7.22 7.08
CA PHE A 239 0.44 -6.25 6.71
C PHE A 239 0.17 -4.85 7.22
N PHE A 240 -1.10 -4.47 7.33
CA PHE A 240 -1.49 -3.25 8.00
C PHE A 240 -1.15 -3.31 9.51
N VAL A 241 -1.44 -4.44 10.17
CA VAL A 241 -1.02 -4.67 11.57
C VAL A 241 0.50 -4.59 11.71
N PHE A 242 1.28 -5.23 10.83
CA PHE A 242 2.74 -5.13 10.86
C PHE A 242 3.23 -3.69 10.70
N TRP A 243 2.60 -2.90 9.83
CA TRP A 243 2.95 -1.50 9.65
C TRP A 243 2.76 -0.70 10.93
N SER A 244 1.61 -0.84 11.58
CA SER A 244 1.30 -0.11 12.82
C SER A 244 2.14 -0.59 14.00
N CYS A 245 2.39 -1.90 14.14
CA CYS A 245 3.31 -2.43 15.15
C CYS A 245 4.75 -1.97 14.92
N SER A 246 5.18 -1.80 13.66
CA SER A 246 6.51 -1.24 13.34
C SER A 246 6.62 0.20 13.81
N TYR A 247 5.58 1.02 13.59
CA TYR A 247 5.55 2.39 14.08
C TYR A 247 5.62 2.46 15.62
N VAL A 248 4.82 1.65 16.33
CA VAL A 248 4.84 1.64 17.80
C VAL A 248 6.19 1.19 18.33
N THR A 249 6.79 0.16 17.73
CA THR A 249 8.15 -0.29 18.08
C THR A 249 9.17 0.83 17.85
N PHE A 250 9.10 1.52 16.72
CA PHE A 250 9.95 2.67 16.42
C PHE A 250 9.81 3.77 17.48
N GLN A 251 8.59 4.10 17.89
CA GLN A 251 8.34 5.08 18.96
C GLN A 251 8.96 4.66 20.28
N TRP A 252 8.78 3.39 20.66
CA TRP A 252 9.37 2.86 21.89
C TRP A 252 10.89 2.93 21.88
N VAL A 253 11.52 2.54 20.77
CA VAL A 253 12.99 2.57 20.63
C VAL A 253 13.53 4.00 20.74
N ILE A 254 12.90 4.97 20.06
CA ILE A 254 13.33 6.37 20.11
C ILE A 254 13.11 7.00 21.50
N HIS A 255 12.01 6.65 22.17
CA HIS A 255 11.74 7.15 23.51
C HIS A 255 12.67 6.49 24.55
N ALA A 256 13.00 5.20 24.37
CA ALA A 256 13.93 4.47 25.24
C ALA A 256 15.38 4.96 25.08
N SER A 257 15.77 5.38 23.88
CA SER A 257 17.10 5.96 23.62
C SER A 257 17.26 7.39 24.13
N GLY A 258 16.19 8.01 24.64
CA GLY A 258 16.19 9.39 25.12
C GLY A 258 16.20 10.44 23.99
N ALA A 259 16.11 10.02 22.73
CA ALA A 259 16.03 10.92 21.58
C ALA A 259 14.70 11.70 21.53
N LEU A 260 13.66 11.19 22.19
CA LEU A 260 12.38 11.86 22.38
C LEU A 260 11.94 11.75 23.84
N SER A 261 11.67 12.90 24.47
CA SER A 261 11.27 13.00 25.89
C SER A 261 9.75 13.09 26.10
N TRP A 262 8.97 13.08 25.01
CA TRP A 262 7.53 13.25 25.01
C TRP A 262 6.89 12.28 24.00
N TRP A 263 5.61 11.95 24.20
CA TRP A 263 4.89 11.06 23.28
C TRP A 263 4.17 11.85 22.18
N PRO A 264 4.34 11.49 20.89
CA PRO A 264 3.62 12.12 19.78
C PRO A 264 2.12 12.05 19.90
N TYR A 265 1.62 11.01 20.55
CA TYR A 265 0.20 10.78 20.79
C TYR A 265 -0.04 10.44 22.25
N PRO A 266 -1.08 11.02 22.90
CA PRO A 266 -1.38 10.75 24.31
C PRO A 266 -1.64 9.28 24.61
N PHE A 267 -2.24 8.55 23.67
CA PHE A 267 -2.54 7.12 23.80
C PHE A 267 -1.32 6.20 23.71
N LEU A 268 -0.12 6.73 23.39
CA LEU A 268 1.13 5.96 23.44
C LEU A 268 1.80 6.00 24.81
N ASP A 269 1.42 6.95 25.68
CA ASP A 269 2.05 7.14 26.98
C ASP A 269 1.81 5.96 27.92
N LEU A 270 2.90 5.32 28.34
CA LEU A 270 2.89 4.15 29.23
C LEU A 270 2.84 4.55 30.71
N ALA A 271 2.96 5.83 31.04
CA ALA A 271 2.84 6.32 32.40
C ALA A 271 1.41 6.16 32.94
N SER A 272 0.40 6.24 32.07
CA SER A 272 -1.00 6.17 32.42
C SER A 272 -1.42 4.74 32.81
N PRO A 273 -2.19 4.55 33.91
CA PRO A 273 -2.75 3.24 34.24
C PRO A 273 -3.72 2.73 33.15
N GLY A 274 -4.29 3.62 32.34
CA GLY A 274 -5.15 3.27 31.20
C GLY A 274 -4.40 2.90 29.92
N ALA A 275 -3.06 2.91 29.89
CA ALA A 275 -2.28 2.64 28.68
C ALA A 275 -2.65 1.29 28.00
N PRO A 276 -2.81 0.17 28.72
CA PRO A 276 -3.23 -1.09 28.09
C PRO A 276 -4.56 -0.99 27.34
N LEU A 277 -5.53 -0.24 27.88
CA LEU A 277 -6.83 -0.04 27.23
C LEU A 277 -6.69 0.76 25.94
N TRP A 278 -5.82 1.77 25.92
CA TRP A 278 -5.53 2.52 24.69
C TRP A 278 -4.87 1.67 23.61
N TYR A 279 -3.86 0.86 23.98
CA TYR A 279 -3.20 -0.04 23.03
C TYR A 279 -4.17 -1.09 22.50
N LEU A 280 -5.02 -1.65 23.36
CA LEU A 280 -6.08 -2.57 22.96
C LEU A 280 -7.11 -1.90 22.05
N ALA A 281 -7.57 -0.70 22.38
CA ALA A 281 -8.53 0.05 21.58
C ALA A 281 -7.97 0.34 20.18
N MET A 282 -6.71 0.78 20.09
CA MET A 282 -6.04 1.00 18.81
C MET A 282 -5.86 -0.31 18.03
N ALA A 283 -5.50 -1.42 18.68
CA ALA A 283 -5.43 -2.73 18.04
C ALA A 283 -6.79 -3.16 17.47
N VAL A 284 -7.86 -3.02 18.24
CA VAL A 284 -9.24 -3.31 17.80
C VAL A 284 -9.66 -2.40 16.65
N ALA A 285 -9.29 -1.11 16.66
CA ALA A 285 -9.62 -0.14 15.63
C ALA A 285 -9.08 -0.49 14.23
N HIS A 286 -8.05 -1.33 14.12
CA HIS A 286 -7.56 -1.81 12.82
C HIS A 286 -8.65 -2.58 12.06
N VAL A 287 -9.47 -3.35 12.77
CA VAL A 287 -10.53 -4.16 12.16
C VAL A 287 -11.57 -3.28 11.47
N PRO A 288 -12.29 -2.35 12.14
CA PRO A 288 -13.27 -1.51 11.48
C PRO A 288 -12.65 -0.58 10.42
N CYS A 289 -11.43 -0.05 10.63
CA CYS A 289 -10.78 0.80 9.63
C CYS A 289 -10.47 0.04 8.33
N PHE A 290 -9.93 -1.17 8.45
CA PHE A 290 -9.70 -2.04 7.29
C PHE A 290 -11.02 -2.52 6.67
N SER A 291 -12.02 -2.79 7.51
CA SER A 291 -13.38 -3.18 7.09
C SER A 291 -14.04 -2.13 6.24
N ALA A 292 -13.97 -0.86 6.65
CA ALA A 292 -14.58 0.25 5.93
C ALA A 292 -14.05 0.34 4.50
N TYR A 293 -12.72 0.28 4.33
CA TYR A 293 -12.12 0.32 3.00
C TYR A 293 -12.46 -0.91 2.15
N TRP A 294 -12.43 -2.10 2.76
CA TRP A 294 -12.84 -3.33 2.07
C TRP A 294 -14.30 -3.29 1.62
N LEU A 295 -15.20 -2.74 2.43
CA LEU A 295 -16.61 -2.54 2.07
C LEU A 295 -16.75 -1.61 0.87
N VAL A 296 -15.95 -0.54 0.78
CA VAL A 296 -15.92 0.34 -0.41
C VAL A 296 -15.53 -0.46 -1.66
N VAL A 297 -14.47 -1.26 -1.60
CA VAL A 297 -14.03 -2.10 -2.73
C VAL A 297 -15.10 -3.14 -3.10
N LYS A 298 -15.73 -3.76 -2.10
CA LYS A 298 -16.80 -4.75 -2.29
C LYS A 298 -18.04 -4.12 -2.91
N ALA A 299 -18.43 -2.95 -2.44
CA ALA A 299 -19.55 -2.16 -2.98
C ALA A 299 -19.29 -1.81 -4.44
N LYS A 300 -18.10 -1.29 -4.76
CA LYS A 300 -17.67 -1.04 -6.14
C LYS A 300 -17.90 -2.27 -7.02
N ARG A 301 -17.39 -3.44 -6.60
CA ARG A 301 -17.51 -4.69 -7.37
C ARG A 301 -18.95 -5.19 -7.52
N ALA A 302 -19.81 -4.95 -6.54
CA ALA A 302 -21.21 -5.38 -6.57
C ALA A 302 -22.10 -4.45 -7.41
N TYR A 303 -21.90 -3.13 -7.32
CA TYR A 303 -22.79 -2.14 -7.91
C TYR A 303 -22.36 -1.67 -9.30
N PHE A 304 -21.06 -1.50 -9.56
CA PHE A 304 -20.60 -0.90 -10.82
C PHE A 304 -20.92 -1.75 -12.06
N PRO A 305 -20.80 -3.10 -12.04
CA PRO A 305 -21.25 -3.92 -13.16
C PRO A 305 -22.76 -3.83 -13.45
N ARG A 306 -23.57 -3.51 -12.44
CA ARG A 306 -25.03 -3.34 -12.57
C ARG A 306 -25.40 -1.95 -13.08
N MET A 307 -24.71 -0.91 -12.60
CA MET A 307 -24.94 0.47 -13.00
C MET A 307 -24.37 0.79 -14.40
N PHE A 308 -23.25 0.16 -14.77
CA PHE A 308 -22.53 0.42 -16.02
C PHE A 308 -22.26 -0.86 -16.83
N PRO A 309 -23.30 -1.61 -17.23
CA PRO A 309 -23.15 -2.95 -17.80
C PRO A 309 -22.37 -2.99 -19.13
N GLN A 310 -22.35 -1.88 -19.88
CA GLN A 310 -21.66 -1.75 -21.17
C GLN A 310 -20.30 -1.06 -21.08
N ALA A 311 -19.93 -0.55 -19.90
CA ALA A 311 -18.73 0.29 -19.71
C ALA A 311 -17.81 -0.19 -18.57
N TYR A 312 -18.18 -1.22 -17.83
CA TYR A 312 -17.42 -1.74 -16.70
C TYR A 312 -17.09 -3.23 -16.89
N VAL A 313 -15.86 -3.64 -16.56
CA VAL A 313 -15.42 -5.04 -16.66
C VAL A 313 -16.22 -5.90 -15.66
N ARG A 314 -16.99 -6.88 -16.14
CA ARG A 314 -17.53 -7.94 -15.27
C ARG A 314 -16.37 -8.74 -14.73
N THR A 315 -16.12 -8.63 -13.43
CA THR A 315 -15.23 -9.56 -12.73
C THR A 315 -15.99 -10.87 -12.58
N SER A 316 -15.50 -11.93 -13.23
CA SER A 316 -16.00 -13.31 -13.05
C SER A 316 -15.67 -13.83 -11.66
#